data_AF-A0A932LCZ1-F1
#
_entry.id   AF-A0A932LCZ1-F1
#
_cell.length_a   1.000
_cell.length_b   1.000
_cell.length_c   1.000
_cell.angle_alpha   90.00
_cell.angle_beta   90.00
_cell.angle_gamma   90.00
#
_symmetry.space_group_name_H-M   'P 1'
#
loop_
_entity.id
_entity.type
_entity.pdbx_description
1 polymer ?
#
loop_
_entity_poly.entity_id
_entity_poly.type
_entity_poly.pdbx_seq_one_letter_code
_entity_poly.pdbx_strand_id
1 'polypeptide(L)'
;MSLVKSLGQIFGRRASRRRTVERRQLKRHLSVEELENRLVLTIPNLKVAFIGDQGNGTGADAVLKLVKNESAQMILHQGDFDYAGNPTAWDSKITSILGASFPYFASVGN
;
A
#
# COMPACT_ATOMS: atom_id res chain seq x y z
N MET A 1 -65.82 35.28 8.69
CA MET A 1 -65.08 36.55 8.76
C MET A 1 -64.81 36.86 10.23
N SER A 2 -63.54 36.81 10.66
CA SER A 2 -62.99 37.27 11.96
C SER A 2 -63.44 36.54 13.25
N LEU A 3 -62.67 36.26 14.30
CA LEU A 3 -61.23 36.11 14.61
C LEU A 3 -61.15 35.65 16.11
N VAL A 4 -59.99 35.15 16.53
CA VAL A 4 -59.47 34.99 17.92
C VAL A 4 -59.94 33.81 18.79
N LYS A 5 -59.02 32.87 19.06
CA LYS A 5 -58.52 32.44 20.40
C LYS A 5 -57.07 31.94 20.20
N SER A 6 -56.04 32.73 20.51
CA SER A 6 -55.39 32.91 21.81
C SER A 6 -54.46 31.75 22.21
N LEU A 7 -53.15 32.08 22.24
CA LEU A 7 -52.09 31.74 23.20
C LEU A 7 -52.06 30.27 23.67
N GLY A 8 -51.04 29.48 23.31
CA GLY A 8 -49.67 29.65 23.80
C GLY A 8 -49.51 28.83 25.08
N GLN A 9 -48.50 27.94 25.14
CA GLN A 9 -48.15 26.94 26.17
C GLN A 9 -48.19 25.53 25.53
N ILE A 10 -47.08 24.86 25.21
CA ILE A 10 -46.18 24.19 26.17
C ILE A 10 -45.16 23.34 25.35
N PHE A 11 -43.90 23.29 25.81
CA PHE A 11 -42.73 22.55 25.27
C PHE A 11 -42.10 23.07 23.95
N GLY A 12 -40.81 23.32 23.85
CA GLY A 12 -39.69 23.10 24.75
C GLY A 12 -38.42 23.61 24.07
N ARG A 13 -37.64 24.40 24.81
CA ARG A 13 -36.31 24.87 24.45
C ARG A 13 -35.42 23.69 24.02
N ARG A 14 -34.86 23.70 22.80
CA ARG A 14 -33.47 23.25 22.48
C ARG A 14 -33.09 23.34 20.99
N ALA A 15 -33.44 24.42 20.30
CA ALA A 15 -32.80 24.75 19.02
C ALA A 15 -31.48 25.52 19.26
N SER A 16 -30.45 24.88 19.83
CA SER A 16 -29.15 25.59 20.01
C SER A 16 -27.90 24.72 20.14
N ARG A 17 -27.98 23.40 20.32
CA ARG A 17 -26.76 22.57 20.52
C ARG A 17 -26.81 21.24 19.77
N ARG A 18 -26.86 21.27 18.44
CA ARG A 18 -26.52 20.12 17.57
C ARG A 18 -26.09 20.62 16.18
N ARG A 19 -25.12 21.54 16.12
CA ARG A 19 -24.51 21.97 14.85
C ARG A 19 -22.99 22.05 14.87
N THR A 20 -22.35 21.47 15.89
CA THR A 20 -20.91 21.68 16.12
C THR A 20 -20.06 20.42 15.95
N VAL A 21 -20.66 19.23 15.75
CA VAL A 21 -19.90 17.97 15.62
C VAL A 21 -20.07 17.30 14.26
N GLU A 22 -21.23 17.40 13.61
CA GLU A 22 -21.44 16.77 12.28
C GLU A 22 -20.71 17.46 11.13
N ARG A 23 -20.24 18.71 11.29
CA ARG A 23 -19.38 19.35 10.28
C ARG A 23 -17.89 18.95 10.41
N ARG A 24 -17.51 18.18 11.43
CA ARG A 24 -16.12 17.67 11.57
C ARG A 24 -15.83 16.43 10.73
N GLN A 25 -16.84 15.88 10.07
CA GLN A 25 -16.72 14.81 9.08
C GLN A 25 -17.36 15.25 7.76
N LEU A 26 -17.26 16.54 7.41
CA LEU A 26 -17.43 16.93 6.02
C LEU A 26 -16.35 16.17 5.24
N LYS A 27 -16.77 15.13 4.51
CA LYS A 27 -16.01 14.52 3.40
C LYS A 27 -15.20 15.64 2.77
N ARG A 28 -13.87 15.67 2.97
CA ARG A 28 -12.99 16.50 2.15
C ARG A 28 -13.17 15.95 0.74
N HIS A 29 -14.05 16.59 -0.02
CA HIS A 29 -14.04 16.51 -1.46
C HIS A 29 -12.77 17.25 -1.85
N LEU A 30 -11.66 16.50 -1.87
CA LEU A 30 -10.41 16.99 -2.42
C LEU A 30 -10.71 17.33 -3.88
N SER A 31 -10.24 18.48 -4.34
CA SER A 31 -10.34 18.80 -5.76
C SER A 31 -9.55 17.75 -6.56
N VAL A 32 -9.92 17.51 -7.81
CA VAL A 32 -9.16 16.61 -8.71
C VAL A 32 -7.70 17.07 -8.78
N GLU A 33 -7.46 18.38 -8.77
CA GLU A 33 -6.14 19.00 -8.73
C GLU A 33 -5.36 18.70 -7.43
N GLU A 34 -6.02 18.69 -6.26
CA GLU A 34 -5.39 18.25 -5.01
C GLU A 34 -5.11 16.75 -5.00
N LEU A 35 -5.91 15.94 -5.69
CA LEU A 35 -5.63 14.51 -5.85
C LEU A 35 -4.42 14.33 -6.76
N GLU A 36 -4.36 15.01 -7.90
CA GLU A 36 -3.24 14.97 -8.85
C GLU A 36 -1.94 15.45 -8.22
N ASN A 37 -1.95 16.54 -7.46
CA ASN A 37 -0.78 17.01 -6.70
C ASN A 37 -0.35 16.07 -5.56
N ARG A 38 -1.19 15.10 -5.19
CA ARG A 38 -0.88 14.06 -4.20
C ARG A 38 -0.54 12.72 -4.85
N LEU A 39 -0.70 12.58 -6.16
CA LEU A 39 -0.30 11.38 -6.89
C LEU A 39 1.22 11.38 -7.02
N VAL A 40 1.87 10.52 -6.23
CA VAL A 40 3.25 10.14 -6.49
C VAL A 40 3.22 9.10 -7.59
N LEU A 41 3.49 9.52 -8.82
CA LEU A 41 3.59 8.61 -9.96
C LEU A 41 4.84 7.73 -9.80
N THR A 42 4.72 6.47 -10.18
CA THR A 42 5.86 5.57 -10.24
C THR A 42 6.79 5.98 -11.39
N ILE A 43 8.03 5.50 -11.32
CA ILE A 43 8.99 5.65 -12.41
C ILE A 43 8.37 5.01 -13.67
N PRO A 44 8.36 5.68 -14.84
CA PRO A 44 7.88 5.09 -16.07
C PRO A 44 8.54 3.74 -16.35
N ASN A 45 7.76 2.76 -16.79
CA ASN A 45 8.23 1.40 -17.08
C ASN A 45 8.92 0.70 -15.89
N LEU A 46 8.46 0.99 -14.66
CA LEU A 46 8.86 0.21 -13.48
C LEU A 46 8.54 -1.28 -13.72
N LYS A 47 9.58 -2.10 -13.78
CA LYS A 47 9.52 -3.55 -13.92
C LYS A 47 9.83 -4.20 -12.57
N VAL A 48 8.87 -4.97 -12.09
CA VAL A 48 8.96 -5.70 -10.82
C VAL A 48 8.94 -7.18 -11.12
N ALA A 49 9.91 -7.92 -10.59
CA ALA A 49 9.94 -9.36 -10.67
C ALA A 49 9.22 -9.97 -9.46
N PHE A 50 8.35 -10.95 -9.70
CA PHE A 50 7.69 -11.74 -8.68
C PHE A 50 8.24 -13.17 -8.77
N ILE A 51 8.78 -13.67 -7.66
CA ILE A 51 9.35 -15.02 -7.56
C ILE A 51 8.95 -15.66 -6.22
N GLY A 52 9.17 -16.96 -6.09
CA GLY A 52 8.98 -17.75 -4.89
C GLY A 52 9.72 -19.07 -5.04
N ASP A 53 9.72 -19.90 -4.00
CA ASP A 53 10.16 -21.31 -4.07
C ASP A 53 11.56 -21.45 -4.69
N GLN A 54 12.47 -20.58 -4.28
CA GLN A 54 13.74 -20.39 -4.98
C GLN A 54 14.74 -21.52 -4.66
N GLY A 55 14.84 -21.90 -3.38
CA GLY A 55 15.97 -22.67 -2.89
C GLY A 55 17.33 -22.01 -3.21
N ASN A 56 18.38 -22.84 -3.35
CA ASN A 56 19.76 -22.35 -3.55
C ASN A 56 20.51 -23.03 -4.71
N GLY A 57 19.79 -23.71 -5.61
CA GLY A 57 20.36 -24.46 -6.74
C GLY A 57 20.68 -23.62 -7.98
N THR A 58 21.10 -24.27 -9.07
CA THR A 58 21.41 -23.60 -10.35
C THR A 58 20.18 -22.99 -11.03
N GLY A 59 18.97 -23.51 -10.76
CA GLY A 59 17.71 -22.90 -11.18
C GLY A 59 17.49 -21.52 -10.54
N ALA A 60 17.80 -21.38 -9.25
CA ALA A 60 17.78 -20.09 -8.57
C ALA A 60 18.70 -19.08 -9.25
N ASP A 61 19.92 -19.50 -9.60
CA ASP A 61 20.89 -18.65 -10.30
C ASP A 61 20.36 -18.19 -11.66
N ALA A 62 19.72 -19.08 -12.41
CA ALA A 62 19.16 -18.76 -13.71
C ALA A 62 18.03 -17.73 -13.61
N VAL A 63 17.12 -17.88 -12.63
CA VAL A 63 16.03 -16.92 -12.39
C VAL A 63 16.58 -15.56 -11.95
N LEU A 64 17.53 -15.50 -11.01
CA LEU A 64 18.11 -14.24 -10.57
C LEU A 64 18.86 -13.52 -11.71
N LYS A 65 19.57 -14.27 -12.57
CA LYS A 65 20.20 -13.72 -13.77
C LYS A 65 19.18 -13.25 -14.79
N LEU A 66 18.06 -13.96 -14.96
CA LEU A 66 16.95 -13.53 -15.82
C LEU A 66 16.38 -12.19 -15.34
N VAL A 67 16.09 -12.06 -14.04
CA VAL A 67 15.60 -10.81 -13.45
C VAL A 67 16.56 -9.64 -13.72
N LYS A 68 17.86 -9.89 -13.55
CA LYS A 68 18.91 -8.91 -13.85
C LYS A 68 18.93 -8.53 -15.33
N ASN A 69 18.88 -9.51 -16.23
CA ASN A 69 18.91 -9.29 -17.69
C ASN A 69 17.67 -8.56 -18.19
N GLU A 70 16.51 -8.82 -17.58
CA GLU A 70 15.26 -8.10 -17.83
C GLU A 70 15.28 -6.66 -17.30
N SER A 71 16.33 -6.25 -16.58
CA SER A 71 16.45 -4.92 -15.98
C SER A 71 15.30 -4.58 -15.02
N ALA A 72 14.81 -5.57 -14.27
CA ALA A 72 13.85 -5.32 -13.20
C ALA A 72 14.51 -4.45 -12.12
N GLN A 73 13.77 -3.47 -11.60
CA GLN A 73 14.28 -2.55 -10.58
C GLN A 73 14.10 -3.06 -9.16
N MET A 74 13.25 -4.07 -8.95
CA MET A 74 13.03 -4.70 -7.65
C MET A 74 12.43 -6.10 -7.77
N ILE A 75 12.57 -6.89 -6.70
CA ILE A 75 11.94 -8.21 -6.54
C ILE A 75 10.93 -8.18 -5.39
N LEU A 76 9.80 -8.88 -5.58
CA LEU A 76 8.91 -9.35 -4.53
C LEU A 76 9.00 -10.89 -4.45
N HIS A 77 9.59 -11.42 -3.36
CA HIS A 77 9.74 -12.86 -3.10
C HIS A 77 8.61 -13.38 -2.20
N GLN A 78 7.77 -14.25 -2.74
CA GLN A 78 6.52 -14.73 -2.14
C GLN A 78 6.69 -16.10 -1.44
N GLY A 79 7.63 -16.18 -0.49
CA GLY A 79 7.82 -17.35 0.36
C GLY A 79 8.86 -18.36 -0.14
N ASP A 80 9.14 -19.35 0.70
CA ASP A 80 9.97 -20.51 0.40
C ASP A 80 11.38 -20.18 -0.14
N PHE A 81 12.12 -19.43 0.69
CA PHE A 81 13.42 -18.86 0.34
C PHE A 81 14.51 -19.91 0.15
N ASP A 82 14.63 -20.80 1.14
CA ASP A 82 15.69 -21.79 1.24
C ASP A 82 15.14 -23.08 1.86
N TYR A 83 15.61 -24.21 1.34
CA TYR A 83 15.25 -25.55 1.80
C TYR A 83 16.46 -26.31 2.40
N ALA A 84 17.65 -25.70 2.41
CA ALA A 84 18.87 -26.28 2.96
C ALA A 84 19.16 -25.84 4.41
N GLY A 85 18.37 -24.92 4.96
CA GLY A 85 18.59 -24.39 6.31
C GLY A 85 19.84 -23.50 6.44
N ASN A 86 20.25 -22.86 5.35
CA ASN A 86 21.42 -21.99 5.26
C ASN A 86 21.05 -20.60 4.71
N PRO A 87 20.44 -19.74 5.55
CA PRO A 87 20.00 -18.41 5.13
C PRO A 87 21.16 -17.51 4.67
N THR A 88 22.36 -17.70 5.23
CA THR A 88 23.56 -16.95 4.82
C THR A 88 23.98 -17.27 3.39
N ALA A 89 23.94 -18.54 2.99
CA ALA A 89 24.26 -18.93 1.62
C ALA A 89 23.21 -18.42 0.62
N TRP A 90 21.93 -18.45 1.00
CA TRP A 90 20.83 -17.89 0.20
C TRP A 90 21.00 -16.38 -0.03
N ASP A 91 21.21 -15.61 1.04
CA ASP A 91 21.39 -14.15 0.95
C ASP A 91 22.66 -13.77 0.17
N SER A 92 23.78 -14.49 0.42
CA SER A 92 25.03 -14.27 -0.29
C SER A 92 24.89 -14.50 -1.80
N LYS A 93 24.10 -15.50 -2.21
CA LYS A 93 23.82 -15.76 -3.63
C LYS A 93 23.08 -14.59 -4.27
N ILE A 94 22.00 -14.13 -3.65
CA ILE A 94 21.22 -12.97 -4.13
C ILE A 94 22.14 -11.75 -4.27
N THR A 95 22.86 -11.42 -3.21
CA THR A 95 23.81 -10.31 -3.17
C THR A 95 24.88 -10.41 -4.26
N SER A 96 25.42 -11.61 -4.51
CA SER A 96 26.45 -11.82 -5.53
C SER A 96 25.94 -11.61 -6.97
N ILE A 97 24.68 -11.92 -7.25
CA ILE A 97 24.10 -11.84 -8.60
C ILE A 97 23.51 -10.45 -8.85
N LEU A 98 22.68 -9.96 -7.94
CA LEU A 98 21.92 -8.72 -8.10
C LEU A 98 22.63 -7.49 -7.53
N GLY A 99 23.54 -7.69 -6.57
CA GLY A 99 24.24 -6.63 -5.84
C GLY A 99 23.61 -6.34 -4.48
N ALA A 100 24.44 -5.96 -3.51
CA ALA A 100 24.04 -5.74 -2.11
C ALA A 100 22.99 -4.63 -1.92
N SER A 101 22.86 -3.72 -2.88
CA SER A 101 21.91 -2.60 -2.82
C SER A 101 20.66 -2.82 -3.68
N PHE A 102 20.47 -4.01 -4.26
CA PHE A 102 19.31 -4.29 -5.10
C PHE A 102 18.03 -4.39 -4.23
N PRO A 103 16.96 -3.63 -4.53
CA PRO A 103 15.73 -3.68 -3.73
C PRO A 103 15.06 -5.05 -3.78
N TYR A 104 15.02 -5.73 -2.63
CA TYR A 104 14.48 -7.08 -2.48
C TYR A 104 13.52 -7.10 -1.30
N PHE A 105 12.24 -7.36 -1.57
CA PHE A 105 11.22 -7.47 -0.54
C PHE A 105 10.73 -8.90 -0.50
N ALA A 106 10.54 -9.44 0.69
CA ALA A 106 10.19 -10.83 0.85
C ALA A 106 9.13 -10.99 1.94
N SER A 107 8.22 -11.94 1.73
CA SER A 107 7.31 -12.47 2.75
C SER A 107 7.66 -13.92 3.00
N VAL A 108 7.71 -14.34 4.26
CA VAL A 108 8.03 -15.73 4.64
C VAL A 108 6.92 -16.67 4.16
N GLY A 109 7.31 -17.84 3.67
CA GLY A 109 6.41 -18.93 3.26
C GLY A 109 5.85 -19.72 4.44
N ASN A 110 5.44 -20.96 4.19
CA ASN A 110 4.84 -21.85 5.21
C ASN A 110 5.88 -22.35 6.23
#